data_AF-A0A7V3D4J7-F1
#
_entry.id   AF-A0A7V3D4J7-F1
#
_cell.length_a   1.000
_cell.length_b   1.000
_cell.length_c   1.000
_cell.angle_alpha   90.00
_cell.angle_beta   90.00
_cell.angle_gamma   90.00
#
_symmetry.space_group_name_H-M   'P 1'
#
loop_
_entity.id
_entity.type
_entity.pdbx_description
1 polymer ?
#
loop_
_entity_poly.entity_id
_entity_poly.type
_entity_poly.pdbx_seq_one_letter_code
_entity_poly.pdbx_strand_id
1 'polypeptide(L)'
;MSRNPLSLLEFDKILARISTFGNSESTADLIGRITPLGDPDAIAERFGLVADLRLIINDGLSLPLREFNDITRIVELARPRGAVLTPLDLATLQPVLFMAGALRDQFGRRTDTVHLARRISVIKGFPEICEALEHAIAPEGELLDTASPL
;
A
#
# COMPACT_ATOMS: atom_id res chain seq x y z
N MET A 1 6.20 -36.41 18.91
CA MET A 1 5.71 -35.36 17.99
C MET A 1 6.45 -34.07 18.29
N SER A 2 7.38 -33.66 17.43
CA SER A 2 8.14 -32.41 17.60
C SER A 2 7.21 -31.22 17.41
N ARG A 3 7.10 -30.34 18.43
CA ARG A 3 6.38 -29.07 18.29
C ARG A 3 7.04 -28.25 17.19
N ASN A 4 6.24 -27.57 16.37
CA ASN A 4 6.74 -26.59 15.42
C ASN A 4 7.54 -25.52 16.18
N PRO A 5 8.84 -25.29 15.89
CA PRO A 5 9.65 -24.28 16.57
C PRO A 5 9.01 -22.89 16.59
N LEU A 6 8.24 -22.52 15.56
CA LEU A 6 7.53 -21.24 15.49
C LEU A 6 6.42 -21.12 16.52
N SER A 7 5.74 -22.23 16.83
CA SER A 7 4.73 -22.27 17.89
C SER A 7 5.37 -22.18 19.28
N LEU A 8 6.58 -22.73 19.47
CA LEU A 8 7.33 -22.58 20.72
C LEU A 8 7.80 -21.15 20.95
N LEU A 9 8.14 -20.45 19.87
CA LEU A 9 8.58 -19.04 19.90
C LEU A 9 7.41 -18.04 19.92
N GLU A 10 6.16 -18.53 19.93
CA GLU A 10 4.95 -17.69 19.85
C GLU A 10 5.00 -16.67 18.70
N PHE A 11 5.57 -17.09 17.57
CA PHE A 11 5.85 -16.23 16.43
C PHE A 11 4.56 -15.58 15.88
N ASP A 12 3.46 -16.31 15.92
CA ASP A 12 2.11 -15.84 15.60
C ASP A 12 1.67 -14.66 16.48
N LYS A 13 1.99 -14.67 17.79
CA LYS A 13 1.66 -13.55 18.68
C LYS A 13 2.48 -12.30 18.36
N ILE A 14 3.73 -12.48 17.94
CA ILE A 14 4.59 -11.38 17.50
C ILE A 14 3.97 -10.74 16.25
N LEU A 15 3.59 -11.55 15.25
CA LEU A 15 2.93 -11.06 14.04
C LEU A 15 1.59 -10.38 14.36
N ALA A 16 0.79 -10.94 15.26
CA ALA A 16 -0.48 -10.34 15.71
C ALA A 16 -0.28 -8.99 16.42
N ARG A 17 0.87 -8.79 17.11
CA ARG A 17 1.20 -7.48 17.67
C ARG A 17 1.67 -6.50 16.60
N ILE A 18 2.44 -6.95 15.62
CA ILE A 18 2.92 -6.10 14.52
C ILE A 18 1.76 -5.68 13.62
N SER A 19 0.77 -6.55 13.39
CA SER A 19 -0.38 -6.25 12.53
C SER A 19 -1.23 -5.08 13.03
N THR A 20 -1.20 -4.77 14.33
CA THR A 20 -1.90 -3.59 14.89
C THR A 20 -1.30 -2.26 14.43
N PHE A 21 -0.12 -2.26 13.81
CA PHE A 21 0.49 -1.07 13.20
C PHE A 21 0.23 -0.98 11.69
N GLY A 22 -0.52 -1.92 11.11
CA GLY A 22 -0.91 -1.88 9.70
C GLY A 22 -2.01 -0.84 9.46
N ASN A 23 -2.01 -0.25 8.25
CA ASN A 23 -2.99 0.76 7.84
C ASN A 23 -4.26 0.16 7.20
N SER A 24 -4.37 -1.17 7.12
CA SER A 24 -5.53 -1.84 6.52
C SER A 24 -5.62 -3.29 6.95
N GLU A 25 -6.81 -3.88 6.83
CA GLU A 25 -7.04 -5.31 7.06
C GLU A 25 -6.18 -6.16 6.13
N SER A 26 -6.08 -5.81 4.84
CA SER A 26 -5.19 -6.49 3.89
C SER A 26 -3.71 -6.44 4.31
N THR A 27 -3.26 -5.34 4.93
CA THR A 27 -1.90 -5.27 5.49
C THR A 27 -1.74 -6.20 6.69
N ALA A 28 -2.72 -6.25 7.59
CA ALA A 28 -2.71 -7.15 8.74
C ALA A 28 -2.65 -8.62 8.32
N ASP A 29 -3.44 -8.99 7.32
CA ASP A 29 -3.44 -10.33 6.71
C ASP A 29 -2.09 -10.70 6.11
N LEU A 30 -1.45 -9.76 5.39
CA LEU A 30 -0.11 -9.97 4.82
C LEU A 30 0.94 -10.15 5.91
N ILE A 31 0.86 -9.40 7.02
CA ILE A 31 1.75 -9.54 8.18
C ILE A 31 1.57 -10.93 8.81
N GLY A 32 0.33 -11.39 8.99
CA GLY A 32 0.03 -12.71 9.56
C GLY A 32 0.55 -13.89 8.73
N ARG A 33 0.82 -13.69 7.43
CA ARG A 33 1.37 -14.70 6.52
C ARG A 33 2.90 -14.69 6.44
N ILE A 34 3.58 -13.78 7.14
CA ILE A 34 5.04 -13.74 7.15
C ILE A 34 5.59 -15.05 7.73
N THR A 35 6.59 -15.62 7.08
CA THR A 35 7.33 -16.78 7.54
C THR A 35 8.84 -16.49 7.52
N PRO A 36 9.65 -17.18 8.34
CA PRO A 36 11.10 -17.03 8.29
C PRO A 36 11.64 -17.32 6.89
N LEU A 37 12.53 -16.45 6.40
CA LEU A 37 13.21 -16.63 5.13
C LEU A 37 14.40 -17.58 5.28
N GLY A 38 14.59 -18.49 4.33
CA GLY A 38 15.75 -19.38 4.27
C GLY A 38 16.75 -19.02 3.17
N ASP A 39 16.37 -18.11 2.27
CA ASP A 39 17.18 -17.65 1.15
C ASP A 39 18.01 -16.40 1.55
N PRO A 40 19.35 -16.45 1.47
CA PRO A 40 20.21 -15.32 1.82
C PRO A 40 19.90 -14.04 1.05
N ASP A 41 19.54 -14.13 -0.24
CA ASP A 41 19.26 -12.96 -1.06
C ASP A 41 17.94 -12.30 -0.64
N ALA A 42 16.89 -13.09 -0.39
CA ALA A 42 15.64 -12.61 0.18
C ALA A 42 15.81 -11.97 1.57
N ILE A 43 16.71 -12.52 2.40
CA ILE A 43 17.05 -11.97 3.71
C ILE A 43 17.73 -10.61 3.55
N ALA A 44 18.78 -10.53 2.71
CA ALA A 44 19.51 -9.29 2.45
C ALA A 44 18.57 -8.19 1.92
N GLU A 45 17.66 -8.55 1.01
CA GLU A 45 16.66 -7.62 0.50
C GLU A 45 15.73 -7.10 1.59
N ARG A 46 15.27 -7.98 2.49
CA ARG A 46 14.40 -7.58 3.60
C ARG A 46 15.12 -6.64 4.56
N PHE A 47 16.37 -6.90 4.89
CA PHE A 47 17.19 -6.03 5.74
C PHE A 47 17.44 -4.67 5.07
N GLY A 48 17.71 -4.65 3.76
CA GLY A 48 17.85 -3.42 2.98
C GLY A 48 16.61 -2.53 3.05
N LEU A 49 15.42 -3.10 2.86
CA LEU A 49 14.15 -2.38 2.99
C LEU A 49 13.98 -1.75 4.40
N VAL A 50 14.32 -2.49 5.45
CA VAL A 50 14.24 -1.98 6.84
C VAL A 50 15.26 -0.87 7.09
N ALA A 51 16.48 -0.99 6.55
CA ALA A 51 17.51 0.03 6.67
C ALA A 51 17.07 1.34 6.00
N ASP A 52 16.55 1.26 4.78
CA ASP A 52 16.01 2.43 4.05
C ASP A 52 14.87 3.10 4.82
N LEU A 53 13.94 2.33 5.37
CA LEU A 53 12.85 2.87 6.19
C LEU A 53 13.36 3.60 7.43
N ARG A 54 14.38 3.06 8.10
CA ARG A 54 14.99 3.71 9.27
C ARG A 54 15.71 5.00 8.90
N LEU A 55 16.36 5.05 7.74
CA LEU A 55 16.99 6.27 7.24
C LEU A 55 15.94 7.38 7.07
N ILE A 56 14.83 7.09 6.40
CA ILE A 56 13.72 8.05 6.20
C ILE A 56 13.21 8.60 7.53
N ILE A 57 12.94 7.72 8.49
CA ILE A 57 12.43 8.11 9.81
C ILE A 57 13.46 8.97 10.55
N ASN A 58 14.75 8.61 10.49
CA ASN A 58 15.82 9.36 11.15
C ASN A 58 16.03 10.75 10.54
N ASP A 59 15.73 10.93 9.25
CA ASP A 59 15.74 12.22 8.56
C ASP A 59 14.51 13.09 8.91
N GLY A 60 13.63 12.62 9.79
CA GLY A 60 12.40 13.32 10.18
C GLY A 60 11.30 13.27 9.13
N LEU A 61 11.42 12.38 8.14
CA LEU A 61 10.44 12.20 7.09
C LEU A 61 9.45 11.09 7.47
N SER A 62 8.19 11.27 7.09
CA SER A 62 7.16 10.25 7.18
C SER A 62 6.83 9.69 5.79
N LEU A 63 6.37 8.44 5.76
CA LEU A 63 5.78 7.89 4.55
C LEU A 63 4.34 8.39 4.40
N PRO A 64 3.86 8.68 3.18
CA PRO A 64 2.48 9.05 2.92
C PRO A 64 1.55 7.82 2.93
N LEU A 65 1.71 6.94 3.93
CA LEU A 65 0.85 5.79 4.14
C LEU A 65 -0.24 6.18 5.14
N ARG A 66 -1.49 6.08 4.70
CA ARG A 66 -2.70 6.35 5.46
C ARG A 66 -3.55 5.10 5.50
N GLU A 67 -4.60 5.10 6.32
CA GLU A 67 -5.58 4.03 6.32
C GLU A 67 -6.26 3.88 4.95
N PHE A 68 -6.51 2.63 4.54
CA PHE A 68 -7.16 2.33 3.26
C PHE A 68 -7.92 1.00 3.31
N ASN A 69 -8.91 0.88 2.42
CA ASN A 69 -9.67 -0.36 2.24
C ASN A 69 -8.97 -1.29 1.23
N ASP A 70 -9.20 -2.60 1.33
CA ASP A 70 -8.78 -3.52 0.28
C ASP A 70 -9.57 -3.25 -1.02
N ILE A 71 -8.86 -2.82 -2.05
CA ILE A 71 -9.43 -2.48 -3.37
C ILE A 71 -9.39 -3.64 -4.36
N THR A 72 -8.89 -4.82 -3.99
CA THR A 72 -8.70 -5.97 -4.90
C THR A 72 -10.01 -6.31 -5.63
N ARG A 73 -11.13 -6.33 -4.90
CA ARG A 73 -12.46 -6.60 -5.45
C ARG A 73 -12.85 -5.56 -6.51
N ILE A 74 -12.62 -4.28 -6.23
CA ILE A 74 -13.00 -3.16 -7.10
C ILE A 74 -12.15 -3.17 -8.38
N VAL A 75 -10.85 -3.42 -8.25
CA VAL A 75 -9.94 -3.54 -9.40
C VAL A 75 -10.34 -4.71 -10.31
N GLU A 76 -10.77 -5.84 -9.74
CA GLU A 76 -11.29 -6.96 -10.53
C GLU A 76 -12.61 -6.63 -11.22
N LEU A 77 -13.50 -5.87 -10.57
CA LEU A 77 -14.73 -5.37 -11.21
C LEU A 77 -14.43 -4.44 -12.38
N ALA A 78 -13.36 -3.65 -12.31
CA ALA A 78 -12.95 -2.71 -13.34
C ALA A 78 -12.27 -3.37 -14.56
N ARG A 79 -11.89 -4.65 -14.48
CA ARG A 79 -11.09 -5.34 -15.52
C ARG A 79 -11.83 -5.48 -16.87
N PRO A 80 -13.11 -5.87 -16.94
CA PRO A 80 -13.81 -6.00 -18.21
C PRO A 80 -13.98 -4.64 -18.90
N ARG A 81 -13.83 -4.61 -20.23
CA ARG A 81 -14.13 -3.40 -21.00
C ARG A 81 -15.61 -3.05 -20.87
N GLY A 82 -15.90 -1.79 -20.52
CA GLY A 82 -17.26 -1.31 -20.28
C GLY A 82 -17.79 -1.65 -18.88
N ALA A 83 -16.93 -2.10 -17.96
CA ALA A 83 -17.29 -2.23 -16.56
C ALA A 83 -17.81 -0.90 -16.00
N VAL A 84 -18.87 -0.99 -15.21
CA VAL A 84 -19.48 0.15 -14.51
C VAL A 84 -19.12 0.01 -13.04
N LEU A 85 -18.42 1.02 -12.52
CA LEU A 85 -18.15 1.17 -11.09
C LEU A 85 -19.15 2.17 -10.51
N THR A 86 -19.58 1.94 -9.28
CA THR A 86 -20.40 2.92 -8.57
C THR A 86 -19.56 4.11 -8.11
N PRO A 87 -20.16 5.29 -7.84
CA PRO A 87 -19.44 6.41 -7.23
C PRO A 87 -18.70 6.02 -5.94
N LEU A 88 -19.30 5.15 -5.12
CA LEU A 88 -18.68 4.66 -3.90
C LEU A 88 -17.47 3.75 -4.17
N ASP A 89 -17.53 2.91 -5.20
CA ASP A 89 -16.37 2.11 -5.62
C ASP A 89 -15.21 3.03 -6.03
N LEU A 90 -15.50 4.11 -6.76
CA LEU A 90 -14.50 5.10 -7.18
C LEU A 90 -13.91 5.87 -6.00
N ALA A 91 -14.74 6.32 -5.06
CA ALA A 91 -14.28 6.95 -3.82
C ALA A 91 -13.37 6.01 -3.00
N THR A 92 -13.71 4.72 -2.96
CA THR A 92 -12.91 3.70 -2.25
C THR A 92 -11.52 3.50 -2.87
N LEU A 93 -11.36 3.76 -4.17
CA LEU A 93 -10.05 3.71 -4.85
C LEU A 93 -9.17 4.93 -4.55
N GLN A 94 -9.76 6.11 -4.28
CA GLN A 94 -9.04 7.38 -4.15
C GLN A 94 -7.88 7.32 -3.15
N PRO A 95 -8.04 6.83 -1.89
CA PRO A 95 -6.94 6.79 -0.93
C PRO A 95 -5.73 6.01 -1.45
N VAL A 96 -5.95 4.86 -2.07
CA VAL A 96 -4.86 4.01 -2.59
C VAL A 96 -4.15 4.67 -3.77
N LEU A 97 -4.89 5.26 -4.70
CA LEU A 97 -4.32 5.95 -5.86
C LEU A 97 -3.53 7.20 -5.45
N PHE A 98 -4.03 7.98 -4.50
CA PHE A 98 -3.35 9.17 -4.00
C PHE A 98 -2.07 8.80 -3.23
N MET A 99 -2.11 7.75 -2.39
CA MET A 99 -0.90 7.24 -1.74
C MET A 99 0.12 6.74 -2.76
N ALA A 100 -0.31 6.06 -3.83
CA ALA A 100 0.57 5.62 -4.91
C ALA A 100 1.25 6.81 -5.62
N GLY A 101 0.50 7.89 -5.88
CA GLY A 101 1.04 9.16 -6.39
C GLY A 101 2.06 9.78 -5.45
N ALA A 102 1.71 9.95 -4.18
CA ALA A 102 2.58 10.54 -3.17
C ALA A 102 3.87 9.74 -2.95
N LEU A 103 3.79 8.40 -2.94
CA LEU A 103 4.96 7.53 -2.86
C LEU A 103 5.86 7.69 -4.08
N ARG A 104 5.31 7.69 -5.29
CA ARG A 104 6.10 7.92 -6.50
C ARG A 104 6.82 9.27 -6.44
N ASP A 105 6.13 10.32 -6.00
CA ASP A 105 6.71 11.66 -5.97
C ASP A 105 7.79 11.80 -4.90
N GLN A 106 7.59 11.19 -3.72
CA GLN A 106 8.58 11.19 -2.64
C GLN A 106 9.85 10.41 -2.98
N PHE A 107 9.74 9.31 -3.73
CA PHE A 107 10.85 8.41 -4.02
C PHE A 107 11.45 8.54 -5.42
N GLY A 108 10.77 9.22 -6.36
CA GLY A 108 11.17 9.27 -7.76
C GLY A 108 12.53 9.94 -8.03
N ARG A 109 13.08 10.67 -7.07
CA ARG A 109 14.40 11.34 -7.17
C ARG A 109 15.37 10.97 -6.05
N ARG A 110 14.99 10.01 -5.21
CA ARG A 110 15.73 9.66 -4.00
C ARG A 110 16.75 8.56 -4.29
N THR A 111 18.00 8.75 -3.87
CA THR A 111 19.12 7.83 -4.20
C THR A 111 19.72 7.14 -2.98
N ASP A 112 19.41 7.59 -1.78
CA ASP A 112 19.88 7.09 -0.49
C ASP A 112 19.00 5.95 0.07
N THR A 113 17.89 5.62 -0.60
CA THR A 113 16.94 4.55 -0.21
C THR A 113 16.76 3.53 -1.34
N VAL A 114 17.85 2.86 -1.74
CA VAL A 114 17.92 2.06 -2.98
C VAL A 114 16.92 0.90 -3.02
N HIS A 115 16.78 0.14 -1.93
CA HIS A 115 15.90 -1.02 -1.88
C HIS A 115 14.43 -0.58 -1.94
N LEU A 116 14.09 0.45 -1.18
CA LEU A 116 12.74 0.99 -1.11
C LEU A 116 12.36 1.74 -2.39
N ALA A 117 13.25 2.54 -2.97
CA ALA A 117 13.06 3.19 -4.26
C ALA A 117 12.85 2.17 -5.37
N ARG A 118 13.63 1.08 -5.40
CA ARG A 118 13.41 -0.03 -6.34
C ARG A 118 12.04 -0.67 -6.14
N ARG A 119 11.62 -0.91 -4.89
CA ARG A 119 10.30 -1.49 -4.58
C ARG A 119 9.15 -0.57 -4.99
N ILE A 120 9.32 0.74 -4.88
CA ILE A 120 8.31 1.75 -5.23
C ILE A 120 8.30 2.05 -6.74
N SER A 121 9.41 1.83 -7.45
CA SER A 121 9.52 2.14 -8.88
C SER A 121 8.50 1.45 -9.79
N VAL A 122 7.91 0.33 -9.33
CA VAL A 122 6.85 -0.38 -10.05
C VAL A 122 5.46 0.23 -9.84
N ILE A 123 5.31 1.10 -8.84
CA ILE A 123 4.06 1.79 -8.52
C ILE A 123 3.89 2.96 -9.50
N LYS A 124 2.75 2.96 -10.19
CA LYS A 124 2.32 4.11 -11.00
C LYS A 124 1.40 4.98 -10.15
N GLY A 125 1.58 6.29 -10.24
CA GLY A 125 0.75 7.24 -9.49
C GLY A 125 -0.45 7.81 -10.25
N PHE A 126 -0.72 7.34 -11.48
CA PHE A 126 -1.92 7.63 -12.27
C PHE A 126 -2.50 9.06 -12.15
N PRO A 127 -1.72 10.12 -12.42
CA PRO A 127 -2.13 11.49 -12.12
C PRO A 127 -3.41 11.89 -12.85
N GLU A 128 -3.62 11.40 -14.08
CA GLU A 128 -4.81 11.68 -14.88
C GLU A 128 -6.08 11.05 -14.27
N ILE A 129 -5.93 9.86 -13.66
CA ILE A 129 -7.04 9.19 -12.96
C ILE A 129 -7.32 9.91 -11.65
N CYS A 130 -6.28 10.30 -10.91
CA CYS A 130 -6.41 11.04 -9.66
C CYS A 130 -7.14 12.37 -9.87
N GLU A 131 -6.72 13.16 -10.85
CA GLU A 131 -7.36 14.44 -11.21
C GLU A 131 -8.84 14.23 -11.60
N ALA A 132 -9.12 13.25 -12.45
CA ALA A 132 -10.50 12.95 -12.85
C ALA A 132 -11.37 12.53 -11.66
N LEU A 133 -10.84 11.76 -10.72
CA LEU A 133 -11.55 11.35 -9.51
C LEU A 133 -11.79 12.53 -8.56
N GLU A 134 -10.80 13.42 -8.37
CA GLU A 134 -10.95 14.61 -7.54
C GLU A 134 -12.02 15.57 -8.08
N HIS A 135 -12.15 15.67 -9.39
CA HIS A 135 -13.18 16.50 -10.02
C HIS A 135 -14.58 15.87 -10.03
N ALA A 136 -14.69 14.55 -9.94
CA ALA A 136 -15.96 13.86 -10.13
C ALA A 136 -16.59 13.32 -8.84
N ILE A 137 -15.80 12.96 -7.84
CA ILE A 137 -16.25 12.14 -6.71
C ILE A 137 -15.79 12.75 -5.37
N ALA A 138 -16.75 13.06 -4.50
CA ALA A 138 -16.49 13.43 -3.11
C ALA A 138 -15.99 12.21 -2.30
N PRO A 139 -15.25 12.41 -1.19
CA PRO A 139 -14.77 11.32 -0.33
C PRO A 139 -15.89 10.38 0.17
N GLU A 140 -17.11 10.90 0.32
CA GLU A 140 -18.29 10.15 0.77
C GLU A 140 -18.94 9.31 -0.34
N GLY A 141 -18.43 9.40 -1.59
CA GLY A 141 -18.99 8.71 -2.75
C GLY A 141 -20.11 9.48 -3.46
N GLU A 142 -20.28 10.76 -3.16
CA GLU A 142 -21.21 11.63 -3.89
C GLU A 142 -20.60 12.11 -5.21
N LEU A 143 -21.42 12.23 -6.25
CA LEU A 143 -21.01 12.85 -7.51
C LEU A 143 -20.97 14.37 -7.33
N LEU A 144 -19.85 14.99 -7.69
CA LEU A 144 -19.69 16.43 -7.65
C LEU A 144 -20.32 17.09 -8.87
N ASP A 145 -20.77 18.34 -8.73
CA ASP A 145 -21.30 19.15 -9.83
C ASP A 145 -20.25 19.37 -10.94
N THR A 146 -18.96 19.27 -10.58
CA THR A 146 -17.81 19.37 -11.50
C THR A 146 -17.54 18.08 -12.29
N ALA A 147 -18.29 17.00 -12.07
CA ALA A 147 -18.13 15.73 -12.79
C ALA A 147 -18.47 15.83 -14.29
N SER A 148 -19.17 16.88 -14.71
CA SER A 148 -19.45 17.17 -16.11
C SER A 148 -18.76 18.49 -16.52
N PRO A 149 -18.08 18.54 -17.67
CA PRO A 149 -17.76 19.82 -18.28
C PRO A 149 -19.06 20.54 -18.63
N LEU A 150 -19.14 21.84 -18.35
CA LEU A 150 -20.16 22.74 -18.92
C LEU A 150 -20.05 22.80 -20.44
#